data_AF-A0A0U2JEN6-F1
#
_entry.id   AF-A0A0U2JEN6-F1
#
_cell.length_a   1.000
_cell.length_b   1.000
_cell.length_c   1.000
_cell.angle_alpha   90.00
_cell.angle_beta   90.00
_cell.angle_gamma   90.00
#
_symmetry.space_group_name_H-M   'P 1'
#
loop_
_entity.id
_entity.type
_entity.pdbx_description
1 polymer ?
#
loop_
_entity_poly.entity_id
_entity_poly.type
_entity_poly.pdbx_seq_one_letter_code
_entity_poly.pdbx_strand_id
1 'polypeptide(L)' 'MPTGAVGMIRSAFQAEHIVRTGQADVVIMARELLRDPYWPLRAARELRADVSWPPQYARAKD' A
#
# COMPACT_ATOMS: atom_id res chain seq x y z
N MET A 1 8.79 11.29 -17.72
CA MET A 1 8.40 12.16 -16.59
C MET A 1 7.69 11.28 -15.57
N PRO A 2 8.09 11.27 -14.29
CA PRO A 2 7.42 10.46 -13.28
C PRO A 2 5.97 10.89 -13.03
N THR A 3 5.07 9.95 -12.76
CA THR A 3 3.64 10.16 -12.55
C THR A 3 3.12 9.45 -11.30
N GLY A 4 2.00 9.94 -10.77
CA GLY A 4 1.30 9.32 -9.64
C GLY A 4 -0.12 8.91 -10.03
N ALA A 5 -0.50 7.67 -9.74
CA ALA A 5 -1.86 7.18 -9.92
C ALA A 5 -2.72 7.47 -8.68
N VAL A 6 -3.94 7.97 -8.88
CA VAL A 6 -4.90 8.28 -7.80
C VAL A 6 -6.32 7.98 -8.26
N GLY A 7 -7.20 7.69 -7.30
CA GLY A 7 -8.63 7.52 -7.54
C GLY A 7 -9.05 6.05 -7.59
N MET A 8 -9.94 5.66 -6.69
CA MET A 8 -10.52 4.31 -6.62
C MET A 8 -9.51 3.16 -6.50
N ILE A 9 -8.28 3.45 -6.03
CA ILE A 9 -7.28 2.44 -5.68
C ILE A 9 -7.58 1.98 -4.25
N ARG A 10 -7.92 0.69 -4.08
CA ARG A 10 -8.40 0.14 -2.79
C ARG A 10 -7.68 -1.13 -2.34
N SER A 11 -7.13 -1.91 -3.27
CA SER A 11 -6.47 -3.19 -2.93
C SER A 11 -4.96 -3.13 -3.14
N ALA A 12 -4.24 -3.93 -2.37
CA ALA A 12 -2.79 -4.03 -2.47
C ALA A 12 -2.35 -4.53 -3.85
N PHE A 13 -3.03 -5.53 -4.38
CA PHE A 13 -2.76 -6.08 -5.71
C PHE A 13 -2.98 -5.06 -6.84
N GLN A 14 -4.00 -4.20 -6.74
CA GLN A 14 -4.23 -3.13 -7.71
C GLN A 14 -3.08 -2.11 -7.68
N ALA A 15 -2.66 -1.69 -6.48
CA ALA A 15 -1.55 -0.76 -6.32
C ALA A 15 -0.22 -1.35 -6.85
N GLU A 16 0.09 -2.60 -6.51
CA GLU A 16 1.25 -3.34 -7.00
C GLU A 16 1.23 -3.46 -8.53
N HIS A 17 0.07 -3.78 -9.12
CA HIS A 17 -0.04 -3.89 -10.57
C HIS A 17 0.26 -2.58 -11.29
N ILE A 18 -0.26 -1.45 -10.80
CA ILE A 18 -0.01 -0.12 -11.37
C ILE A 18 1.49 0.17 -11.43
N VAL A 19 2.21 -0.05 -10.32
CA VAL A 19 3.64 0.22 -10.24
C VAL A 19 4.43 -0.79 -11.08
N ARG A 20 4.16 -2.09 -10.92
CA ARG A 20 4.92 -3.17 -11.58
C ARG A 20 4.76 -3.18 -13.10
N THR A 21 3.66 -2.66 -13.62
CA THR A 21 3.45 -2.52 -15.08
C THR A 21 3.90 -1.17 -15.64
N GLY A 22 4.38 -0.25 -14.80
CA GLY A 22 4.83 1.07 -15.22
C GLY A 22 3.70 2.02 -15.62
N GLN A 23 2.45 1.78 -15.17
CA GLN A 23 1.34 2.71 -15.39
C GLN A 23 1.53 4.03 -14.62
N ALA A 24 2.21 3.96 -13.47
CA ALA A 24 2.67 5.12 -12.71
C ALA A 24 3.87 4.73 -11.83
N ASP A 25 4.65 5.73 -11.41
CA ASP A 25 5.81 5.54 -10.53
C ASP A 25 5.40 5.42 -9.05
N VAL A 26 4.25 6.01 -8.68
CA VAL A 26 3.71 5.99 -7.32
C VAL A 26 2.20 5.84 -7.30
N VAL A 27 1.67 5.30 -6.19
CA VAL A 27 0.24 5.21 -5.89
C VAL A 27 -0.11 6.18 -4.76
N ILE A 28 -1.08 7.05 -4.99
CA ILE A 28 -1.57 8.03 -4.02
C ILE A 28 -2.91 7.55 -3.47
N MET A 29 -2.98 7.39 -2.15
CA MET A 29 -4.18 6.92 -1.47
C MET A 29 -4.87 8.04 -0.68
N ALA A 30 -6.20 7.98 -0.62
CA ALA A 30 -7.03 8.98 0.05
C ALA A 30 -8.09 8.31 0.94
N ARG A 31 -9.33 8.14 0.43
CA ARG A 31 -10.48 7.59 1.19
C ARG A 31 -10.21 6.24 1.84
N GLU A 32 -9.32 5.45 1.26
CA GLU A 32 -8.93 4.16 1.83
C GLU A 32 -8.14 4.32 3.14
N LEU A 33 -7.24 5.30 3.22
CA LEU A 33 -6.51 5.63 4.46
C LEU A 33 -7.42 6.23 5.54
N LEU A 34 -8.54 6.85 5.16
CA LEU A 34 -9.54 7.32 6.13
C LEU A 34 -10.33 6.17 6.75
N ARG A 35 -10.50 5.05 6.02
CA ARG A 35 -11.19 3.85 6.52
C ARG A 35 -10.26 2.94 7.30
N ASP A 36 -9.01 2.84 6.83
CA ASP A 36 -7.98 1.98 7.37
C ASP A 36 -6.63 2.73 7.35
N PRO A 37 -6.26 3.43 8.44
CA PRO A 37 -5.01 4.18 8.48
C PRO A 37 -3.76 3.28 8.47
N TYR A 38 -3.91 2.00 8.81
CA TYR A 38 -2.83 1.00 8.74
C TYR A 38 -2.84 0.20 7.44
N TRP A 39 -3.60 0.66 6.42
CA TRP A 39 -3.65 0.02 5.11
C TRP A 39 -2.26 -0.36 4.56
N PRO A 40 -1.19 0.45 4.67
CA PRO A 40 0.12 0.05 4.16
C PRO A 40 0.68 -1.21 4.83
N LEU A 41 0.47 -1.40 6.14
CA LEU A 41 0.92 -2.59 6.86
C LEU A 41 0.10 -3.82 6.44
N ARG A 42 -1.22 -3.65 6.28
CA ARG A 42 -2.10 -4.72 5.76
C ARG A 42 -1.75 -5.09 4.31
N ALA A 43 -1.52 -4.11 3.45
CA ALA A 43 -1.14 -4.30 2.06
C ALA A 43 0.19 -5.04 1.93
N ALA A 44 1.18 -4.69 2.76
CA ALA A 44 2.43 -5.43 2.83
C ALA A 44 2.20 -6.90 3.18
N ARG A 45 1.33 -7.20 4.16
CA ARG A 45 0.95 -8.57 4.51
C ARG A 45 0.26 -9.30 3.35
N GLU A 46 -0.68 -8.68 2.65
CA GLU A 46 -1.37 -9.27 1.48
C GLU A 46 -0.40 -9.60 0.34
N LEU A 47 0.58 -8.73 0.11
CA LEU A 47 1.60 -8.89 -0.93
C LEU A 47 2.81 -9.73 -0.46
N ARG A 48 2.81 -10.19 0.80
CA ARG A 48 3.94 -10.88 1.45
C ARG A 48 5.25 -10.08 1.39
N ALA A 49 5.14 -8.76 1.42
CA ALA A 49 6.27 -7.85 1.52
C ALA A 49 6.71 -7.71 2.97
N ASP A 50 8.00 -7.89 3.24
CA ASP A 50 8.56 -7.64 4.56
C ASP A 50 8.84 -6.14 4.73
N VAL A 51 8.16 -5.52 5.69
CA VAL A 51 8.32 -4.11 6.03
C VAL A 51 8.60 -3.94 7.51
N SER A 52 9.30 -2.86 7.86
CA SER A 52 9.50 -2.48 9.26
C SER A 52 8.18 -2.01 9.87
N TRP A 53 7.76 -2.66 10.97
CA TRP A 53 6.64 -2.18 11.78
C TRP A 53 7.16 -1.24 12.87
N PRO A 54 6.37 -0.25 13.32
CA PRO A 54 6.67 0.47 14.55
C PRO A 54 6.94 -0.53 15.70
N PRO A 55 7.98 -0.34 16.52
CA PRO A 55 8.41 -1.36 17.50
C PRO A 55 7.31 -1.72 18.51
N GLN A 56 6.41 -0.77 18.81
CA GLN A 56 5.25 -0.96 19.67
C GLN A 56 4.25 -2.00 19.11
N TYR A 57 4.24 -2.21 17.79
CA TYR A 57 3.34 -3.12 17.09
C TYR A 57 4.04 -4.38 16.57
N ALA A 58 5.33 -4.58 16.87
CA ALA A 58 6.12 -5.68 16.32
C ALA A 58 5.51 -7.06 16.58
N ARG A 59 4.85 -7.25 17.74
CA ARG A 59 4.20 -8.51 18.13
C ARG A 59 2.88 -8.80 17.40
N ALA A 60 2.36 -7.83 16.63
CA ALA A 60 1.15 -7.99 15.82
C ALA A 60 1.46 -8.26 14.33
N LYS A 61 2.75 -8.43 14.00
CA LYS A 61 3.23 -8.71 12.64
C LYS A 61 3.02 -10.17 12.21
N ASP A 62 2.85 -11.06 13.20
CA ASP A 62 2.73 -12.52 13.04
C ASP A 62 1.38 -12.97 12.44
#